data_AF-A0A7Z9WFW1-F1
#
_entry.id   AF-A0A7Z9WFW1-F1
#
_cell.length_a   1.000
_cell.length_b   1.000
_cell.length_c   1.000
_cell.angle_alpha   90.00
_cell.angle_beta   90.00
_cell.angle_gamma   90.00
#
_symmetry.space_group_name_H-M   'P 1'
#
loop_
_entity.id
_entity.type
_entity.pdbx_description
1 polymer ?
#
loop_
_entity_poly.entity_id
_entity_poly.type
_entity_poly.pdbx_seq_one_letter_code
_entity_poly.pdbx_strand_id
1 'polypeptide(L)'
;MTATPKRDDNIDTYAYFGEPVYSYSMGRGIEDGFLAPFQLYRVFTNIDQEGLHLQDALYQGAQVYIPEEADVKDVYTLEDFEREIVLPDRTRKICEHIANLLHTFGPMQKTMIFCVNMEHAAQVAKELQNYFSSLGHSNYAVRIVSEEPDAKVRYEQFRDSEKPTPVVATTVDLLTTGVDVPSATNIILVKPIASKVYFKQIIGRGSRIDPITNKFFFRIIDYVNASRLLDDWDYPPGAKMGKIIEGPFDLML
;
A
#
# COMPACT_ATOMS: atom_id res chain seq x y z
N MET A 1 -23.34 9.50 4.68
CA MET A 1 -22.69 8.17 4.58
C MET A 1 -21.19 8.37 4.75
N THR A 2 -20.49 7.43 5.37
CA THR A 2 -19.03 7.47 5.57
C THR A 2 -18.45 6.07 5.38
N ALA A 3 -17.22 5.99 4.85
CA ALA A 3 -16.47 4.72 4.73
C ALA A 3 -15.62 4.41 5.98
N THR A 4 -15.60 5.33 6.95
CA THR A 4 -14.77 5.22 8.17
C THR A 4 -15.62 5.48 9.42
N PRO A 5 -15.58 4.58 10.44
CA PRO A 5 -16.47 4.65 11.61
C PRO A 5 -16.11 5.78 12.59
N LYS A 6 -16.99 5.98 13.59
CA LYS A 6 -16.90 6.99 14.66
C LYS A 6 -15.59 6.89 15.45
N ARG A 7 -14.82 7.99 15.48
CA ARG A 7 -13.53 8.12 16.16
C ARG A 7 -13.25 9.59 16.50
N ASP A 8 -12.20 9.83 17.27
CA ASP A 8 -11.77 11.16 17.73
C ASP A 8 -11.45 12.13 16.57
N ASP A 9 -11.03 11.61 15.41
CA ASP A 9 -10.78 12.39 14.18
C ASP A 9 -12.03 12.62 13.32
N ASN A 10 -13.19 12.07 13.70
CA ASN A 10 -14.46 12.15 12.98
C ASN A 10 -15.66 12.53 13.87
N ILE A 11 -15.41 13.11 15.06
CA ILE A 11 -16.43 13.45 16.07
C ILE A 11 -17.56 14.28 15.43
N ASP A 12 -17.22 15.32 14.65
CA ASP A 12 -18.18 16.25 14.05
C ASP A 12 -19.23 15.56 13.17
N THR A 13 -18.84 14.50 12.45
CA THR A 13 -19.77 13.72 11.62
C THR A 13 -20.85 13.06 12.47
N TYR A 14 -20.47 12.47 13.60
CA TYR A 14 -21.41 11.76 14.48
C TYR A 14 -22.13 12.71 15.46
N ALA A 15 -21.54 13.87 15.77
CA ALA A 15 -22.22 14.95 16.48
C ALA A 15 -23.36 15.55 15.64
N TYR A 16 -23.18 15.68 14.32
CA TYR A 16 -24.20 16.21 13.41
C TYR A 16 -25.24 15.15 12.99
N PHE A 17 -24.82 13.94 12.61
CA PHE A 17 -25.72 12.91 12.06
C PHE A 17 -26.22 11.88 13.07
N GLY A 18 -25.67 11.84 14.29
CA GLY A 18 -26.01 10.84 15.31
C GLY A 18 -25.39 9.46 15.04
N GLU A 19 -25.95 8.42 15.66
CA GLU A 19 -25.49 7.04 15.51
C GLU A 19 -25.82 6.43 14.13
N PRO A 20 -24.98 5.52 13.60
CA PRO A 20 -25.17 4.98 12.27
C PRO A 20 -26.31 3.96 12.23
N VAL A 21 -27.30 4.20 11.37
CA VAL A 21 -28.44 3.28 11.16
C VAL A 21 -28.05 1.90 10.63
N TYR A 22 -26.87 1.79 9.99
CA TYR A 22 -26.28 0.54 9.54
C TYR A 22 -24.76 0.68 9.45
N SER A 23 -24.04 -0.41 9.66
CA SER A 23 -22.59 -0.50 9.51
C SER A 23 -22.19 -1.74 8.72
N TYR A 24 -21.18 -1.59 7.87
CA TYR A 24 -20.62 -2.67 7.06
C TYR A 24 -19.11 -2.45 7.01
N SER A 25 -18.36 -3.38 7.61
CA SER A 25 -16.90 -3.27 7.75
C SER A 25 -16.18 -3.81 6.51
N MET A 26 -14.91 -3.42 6.32
CA MET A 26 -14.07 -3.98 5.26
C MET A 26 -13.88 -5.49 5.49
N GLY A 27 -13.67 -5.90 6.73
CA GLY A 27 -13.60 -7.31 7.12
C GLY A 27 -14.81 -8.14 6.70
N ARG A 28 -16.02 -7.62 6.93
CA ARG A 28 -17.26 -8.28 6.50
C ARG A 28 -17.40 -8.29 4.97
N GLY A 29 -16.97 -7.23 4.30
CA GLY A 29 -16.89 -7.20 2.84
C GLY A 29 -15.95 -8.26 2.26
N ILE A 30 -14.87 -8.60 2.97
CA ILE A 30 -13.95 -9.69 2.61
C ILE A 30 -14.61 -11.06 2.89
N GLU A 31 -15.23 -11.23 4.05
CA GLU A 31 -15.95 -12.46 4.44
C GLU A 31 -17.09 -12.82 3.46
N ASP A 32 -17.91 -11.84 3.10
CA ASP A 32 -19.02 -11.99 2.14
C ASP A 32 -18.52 -12.10 0.67
N GLY A 33 -17.21 -12.01 0.42
CA GLY A 33 -16.62 -12.14 -0.92
C GLY A 33 -16.80 -10.95 -1.87
N PHE A 34 -17.20 -9.78 -1.35
CA PHE A 34 -17.36 -8.54 -2.14
C PHE A 34 -16.07 -7.70 -2.22
N LEU A 35 -15.12 -7.91 -1.31
CA LEU A 35 -13.83 -7.24 -1.27
C LEU A 35 -12.68 -8.26 -1.30
N ALA A 36 -11.57 -7.87 -1.92
CA ALA A 36 -10.35 -8.63 -1.98
C ALA A 36 -9.62 -8.58 -0.61
N PRO A 37 -9.23 -9.73 0.00
CA PRO A 37 -8.31 -9.77 1.14
C PRO A 37 -6.93 -9.20 0.78
N PHE A 38 -6.14 -8.86 1.80
CA PHE A 38 -4.78 -8.32 1.64
C PHE A 38 -3.69 -9.19 2.30
N GLN A 39 -2.48 -9.11 1.73
CA GLN A 39 -1.22 -9.49 2.37
C GLN A 39 -0.51 -8.21 2.86
N LEU A 40 0.24 -8.22 3.97
CA LEU A 40 0.83 -7.03 4.62
C LEU A 40 2.35 -7.14 4.84
N TYR A 41 3.15 -6.86 3.83
CA TYR A 41 4.61 -6.92 3.91
C TYR A 41 5.13 -5.70 4.67
N ARG A 42 5.71 -5.89 5.87
CA ARG A 42 6.34 -4.81 6.65
C ARG A 42 7.83 -4.76 6.36
N VAL A 43 8.31 -3.63 5.85
CA VAL A 43 9.74 -3.43 5.59
C VAL A 43 10.31 -2.54 6.68
N PHE A 44 11.17 -3.10 7.52
CA PHE A 44 11.92 -2.35 8.52
C PHE A 44 13.23 -1.84 7.91
N THR A 45 13.60 -0.62 8.28
CA THR A 45 14.82 0.03 7.78
C THR A 45 15.69 0.43 8.96
N ASN A 46 16.84 -0.21 9.13
CA ASN A 46 17.80 0.16 10.17
C ASN A 46 18.89 1.05 9.57
N ILE A 47 19.35 2.00 10.37
CA ILE A 47 20.35 2.99 9.99
C ILE A 47 21.41 3.01 11.08
N ASP A 48 22.63 2.69 10.69
CA ASP A 48 23.80 2.68 11.55
C ASP A 48 24.89 3.58 10.96
N GLN A 49 26.12 3.47 11.49
CA GLN A 49 27.26 4.26 11.02
C GLN A 49 27.81 3.79 9.66
N GLU A 50 27.41 2.60 9.18
CA GLU A 50 27.83 2.02 7.89
C GLU A 50 26.80 2.31 6.77
N GLY A 51 25.53 2.53 7.12
CA GLY A 51 24.57 3.26 6.30
C GLY A 51 23.11 2.84 6.49
N LEU A 52 22.29 3.03 5.45
CA LEU A 52 20.95 2.44 5.40
C LEU A 52 21.07 0.94 5.12
N HIS A 53 20.77 0.12 6.12
CA HIS A 53 20.59 -1.31 6.01
C HIS A 53 19.10 -1.62 5.97
N LEU A 54 18.62 -1.96 4.78
CA LEU A 54 17.42 -2.77 4.63
C LEU A 54 17.78 -4.16 5.15
N GLN A 55 17.63 -4.39 6.46
CA GLN A 55 17.76 -5.74 7.01
C GLN A 55 16.73 -6.62 6.32
N ASP A 56 17.19 -7.77 5.80
CA ASP A 56 16.50 -8.69 4.90
C ASP A 56 14.99 -8.52 4.96
N ALA A 57 14.45 -7.76 4.01
CA ALA A 57 13.17 -7.08 4.15
C ALA A 57 12.13 -8.04 4.75
N LEU A 58 11.89 -7.83 6.04
CA LEU A 58 11.41 -8.88 6.91
C LEU A 58 10.15 -9.49 6.29
N TYR A 59 10.24 -10.75 5.86
CA TYR A 59 9.12 -11.48 5.27
C TYR A 59 7.95 -11.69 6.25
N GLN A 60 8.06 -11.09 7.44
CA GLN A 60 6.96 -10.67 8.31
C GLN A 60 5.82 -10.01 7.53
N GLY A 61 4.85 -10.86 7.19
CA GLY A 61 3.51 -10.41 6.82
C GLY A 61 3.11 -10.64 5.37
N ALA A 62 3.50 -11.74 4.76
CA ALA A 62 2.50 -12.45 3.96
C ALA A 62 1.34 -12.88 4.91
N GLN A 63 0.47 -11.94 5.32
CA GLN A 63 -0.76 -12.16 6.09
C GLN A 63 -1.78 -12.86 5.18
N VAL A 64 -1.45 -14.07 4.77
CA VAL A 64 -2.39 -14.98 4.11
C VAL A 64 -3.13 -15.73 5.21
N TYR A 65 -4.45 -15.77 5.10
CA TYR A 65 -5.30 -16.59 5.94
C TYR A 65 -4.92 -18.08 5.80
N ILE A 66 -4.20 -18.63 6.79
CA ILE A 66 -3.91 -20.05 6.98
C ILE A 66 -3.93 -20.33 8.50
N PRO A 67 -4.46 -21.48 9.01
CA PRO A 67 -4.80 -21.61 10.43
C PRO A 67 -3.66 -21.82 11.45
N GLU A 68 -3.81 -21.10 12.56
CA GLU A 68 -3.41 -21.33 13.97
C GLU A 68 -1.99 -21.12 14.54
N GLU A 69 -2.00 -20.69 15.83
CA GLU A 69 -0.90 -20.08 16.64
C GLU A 69 -0.33 -18.76 16.01
N ALA A 70 0.57 -17.95 16.61
CA ALA A 70 0.93 -17.60 18.01
C ALA A 70 1.71 -16.24 18.01
N ASP A 71 2.13 -15.74 19.18
CA ASP A 71 2.67 -14.38 19.42
C ASP A 71 4.17 -14.16 19.14
N VAL A 72 4.58 -12.88 18.94
CA VAL A 72 5.66 -12.13 19.68
C VAL A 72 5.80 -10.67 19.18
N LYS A 73 6.47 -9.79 19.96
CA LYS A 73 6.67 -8.34 19.76
C LYS A 73 8.12 -7.97 19.39
N ASP A 74 8.29 -6.84 18.68
CA ASP A 74 9.09 -5.65 19.10
C ASP A 74 9.10 -4.58 17.97
N VAL A 75 8.93 -3.28 18.28
CA VAL A 75 8.66 -2.23 17.27
C VAL A 75 9.25 -0.86 17.66
N TYR A 76 9.90 -0.18 16.70
CA TYR A 76 10.45 1.18 16.83
C TYR A 76 9.42 2.31 16.57
N THR A 77 9.76 3.52 17.01
CA THR A 77 8.90 4.72 17.06
C THR A 77 8.79 5.50 15.75
N LEU A 78 7.66 6.19 15.56
CA LEU A 78 7.35 6.97 14.34
C LEU A 78 8.23 8.21 14.17
N GLU A 79 8.68 8.79 15.29
CA GLU A 79 9.36 10.09 15.34
C GLU A 79 10.74 10.05 14.67
N ASP A 80 11.41 8.90 14.71
CA ASP A 80 12.67 8.63 14.00
C ASP A 80 12.45 8.56 12.47
N PHE A 81 11.25 8.16 12.04
CA PHE A 81 10.96 7.84 10.64
C PHE A 81 10.62 9.06 9.78
N GLU A 82 10.01 10.11 10.36
CA GLU A 82 9.47 11.23 9.58
C GLU A 82 10.53 12.18 8.99
N ARG A 83 11.73 12.27 9.58
CA ARG A 83 12.79 13.20 9.12
C ARG A 83 13.68 12.64 8.02
N GLU A 84 13.54 11.37 7.70
CA GLU A 84 14.70 10.54 7.31
C GLU A 84 14.55 9.83 5.95
N ILE A 85 13.36 9.81 5.35
CA ILE A 85 13.09 9.08 4.10
C ILE A 85 13.67 9.78 2.86
N VAL A 86 13.71 11.12 2.84
CA VAL A 86 13.85 11.94 1.60
C VAL A 86 15.30 12.15 1.16
N LEU A 87 16.26 11.38 1.70
CA LEU A 87 17.65 11.42 1.25
C LEU A 87 17.80 10.63 -0.06
N PRO A 88 18.38 11.18 -1.15
CA PRO A 88 18.39 10.54 -2.46
C PRO A 88 18.93 9.11 -2.50
N ASP A 89 19.99 8.81 -1.74
CA ASP A 89 20.58 7.47 -1.64
C ASP A 89 19.66 6.47 -0.93
N ARG A 90 18.85 6.95 0.03
CA ARG A 90 17.84 6.14 0.72
C ARG A 90 16.65 5.87 -0.20
N THR A 91 16.14 6.88 -0.91
CA THR A 91 15.10 6.71 -1.94
C THR A 91 15.53 5.67 -2.97
N ARG A 92 16.80 5.69 -3.42
CA ARG A 92 17.32 4.74 -4.40
C ARG A 92 17.34 3.30 -3.88
N LYS A 93 17.86 3.05 -2.66
CA LYS A 93 17.83 1.72 -2.02
C LYS A 93 16.39 1.21 -1.81
N ILE A 94 15.47 2.08 -1.40
CA ILE A 94 14.04 1.75 -1.29
C ILE A 94 13.46 1.37 -2.66
N CYS A 95 13.78 2.12 -3.72
CA CYS A 95 13.30 1.81 -5.08
C CYS A 95 13.87 0.50 -5.63
N GLU A 96 15.14 0.20 -5.39
CA GLU A 96 15.77 -1.09 -5.74
C GLU A 96 15.06 -2.26 -5.05
N HIS A 97 14.77 -2.13 -3.76
CA HIS A 97 14.04 -3.16 -3.02
C HIS A 97 12.57 -3.29 -3.48
N ILE A 98 11.86 -2.18 -3.70
CA ILE A 98 10.53 -2.18 -4.33
C ILE A 98 10.58 -2.91 -5.69
N ALA A 99 11.58 -2.63 -6.51
CA ALA A 99 11.70 -3.22 -7.83
C ALA A 99 11.97 -4.73 -7.78
N ASN A 100 12.80 -5.20 -6.83
CA ASN A 100 12.98 -6.63 -6.57
C ASN A 100 11.67 -7.30 -6.16
N LEU A 101 10.91 -6.72 -5.22
CA LEU A 101 9.59 -7.23 -4.84
C LEU A 101 8.61 -7.27 -6.03
N LEU A 102 8.54 -6.21 -6.85
CA LEU A 102 7.66 -6.17 -8.02
C LEU A 102 8.09 -7.16 -9.10
N HIS A 103 9.39 -7.39 -9.28
CA HIS A 103 9.90 -8.43 -10.17
C HIS A 103 9.46 -9.83 -9.70
N THR A 104 9.60 -10.12 -8.41
CA THR A 104 9.16 -11.39 -7.79
C THR A 104 7.65 -11.59 -7.83
N PHE A 105 6.85 -10.56 -7.52
CA PHE A 105 5.40 -10.67 -7.48
C PHE A 105 4.76 -10.71 -8.88
N GLY A 106 5.43 -10.16 -9.88
CA GLY A 106 4.99 -10.06 -11.26
C GLY A 106 5.10 -8.62 -11.76
N PRO A 107 6.05 -8.29 -12.67
CA PRO A 107 6.43 -6.92 -12.98
C PRO A 107 5.36 -6.12 -13.75
N MET A 108 4.23 -6.72 -14.11
CA MET A 108 3.09 -6.03 -14.74
C MET A 108 1.89 -5.84 -13.78
N GLN A 109 2.01 -6.22 -12.50
CA GLN A 109 0.95 -6.02 -11.52
C GLN A 109 0.86 -4.55 -11.11
N LYS A 110 -0.33 -3.95 -11.30
CA LYS A 110 -0.52 -2.53 -11.04
C LYS A 110 -0.26 -2.17 -9.58
N THR A 111 0.51 -1.11 -9.40
CA THR A 111 1.13 -0.74 -8.14
C THR A 111 0.94 0.74 -7.87
N MET A 112 0.50 1.09 -6.67
CA MET A 112 0.28 2.46 -6.22
C MET A 112 1.24 2.78 -5.08
N ILE A 113 2.04 3.84 -5.19
CA ILE A 113 3.08 4.17 -4.22
C ILE A 113 2.83 5.56 -3.61
N PHE A 114 2.56 5.57 -2.32
CA PHE A 114 2.24 6.78 -1.55
C PHE A 114 3.53 7.38 -0.97
N CYS A 115 3.92 8.53 -1.51
CA CYS A 115 5.21 9.19 -1.32
C CYS A 115 5.07 10.48 -0.51
N VAL A 116 6.09 10.82 0.29
CA VAL A 116 6.07 11.95 1.25
C VAL A 116 5.64 13.28 0.61
N ASN A 117 6.19 13.61 -0.55
CA ASN A 117 5.95 14.87 -1.26
C ASN A 117 6.12 14.70 -2.78
N MET A 118 5.85 15.76 -3.55
CA MET A 118 5.82 15.71 -5.01
C MET A 118 7.19 15.36 -5.62
N GLU A 119 8.27 15.79 -5.00
CA GLU A 119 9.65 15.52 -5.43
C GLU A 119 10.01 14.05 -5.22
N HIS A 120 9.75 13.52 -4.02
CA HIS A 120 9.90 12.10 -3.71
C HIS A 120 9.07 11.23 -4.67
N ALA A 121 7.81 11.60 -4.95
CA ALA A 121 6.99 10.89 -5.93
C ALA A 121 7.60 10.89 -7.34
N ALA A 122 8.22 11.99 -7.78
CA ALA A 122 8.90 12.06 -9.08
C ALA A 122 10.19 11.22 -9.10
N GLN A 123 10.95 11.23 -8.01
CA GLN A 123 12.17 10.43 -7.89
C GLN A 123 11.82 8.92 -7.94
N VAL A 124 10.84 8.46 -7.17
CA VAL A 124 10.43 7.04 -7.17
C VAL A 124 9.91 6.61 -8.55
N ALA A 125 9.11 7.45 -9.23
CA ALA A 125 8.66 7.13 -10.58
C ALA A 125 9.84 7.00 -11.56
N LYS A 126 10.82 7.91 -11.48
CA LYS A 126 12.02 7.89 -12.32
C LYS A 126 12.87 6.64 -12.07
N GLU A 127 13.17 6.29 -10.81
CA GLU A 127 13.99 5.12 -10.49
C GLU A 127 13.31 3.82 -10.95
N LEU A 128 12.00 3.66 -10.72
CA LEU A 128 11.26 2.47 -11.16
C LEU A 128 11.08 2.41 -12.70
N GLN A 129 10.89 3.55 -13.37
CA GLN A 129 10.88 3.63 -14.83
C GLN A 129 12.24 3.23 -15.44
N ASN A 130 13.35 3.59 -14.78
CA ASN A 130 14.69 3.17 -15.19
C ASN A 130 14.90 1.67 -14.97
N TYR A 131 14.53 1.14 -13.79
CA TYR A 131 14.71 -0.27 -13.43
C TYR A 131 13.98 -1.20 -14.40
N PHE A 132 12.73 -0.88 -14.73
CA PHE A 132 11.88 -1.68 -15.63
C PHE A 132 11.94 -1.21 -17.11
N SER A 133 12.93 -0.41 -17.48
CA SER A 133 13.11 0.09 -18.86
C SER A 133 13.28 -1.03 -19.90
N SER A 134 13.80 -2.18 -19.49
CA SER A 134 13.94 -3.39 -20.32
C SER A 134 12.60 -3.99 -20.79
N LEU A 135 11.48 -3.64 -20.15
CA LEU A 135 10.13 -4.02 -20.59
C LEU A 135 9.64 -3.21 -21.81
N GLY A 136 10.38 -2.18 -22.25
CA GLY A 136 10.06 -1.38 -23.43
C GLY A 136 8.90 -0.39 -23.26
N HIS A 137 8.36 -0.24 -22.05
CA HIS A 137 7.27 0.67 -21.74
C HIS A 137 7.78 2.05 -21.31
N SER A 138 7.56 3.08 -22.15
CA SER A 138 7.97 4.48 -21.89
C SER A 138 7.17 5.18 -20.77
N ASN A 139 6.05 4.59 -20.36
CA ASN A 139 5.15 5.06 -19.30
C ASN A 139 4.91 3.98 -18.24
N TYR A 140 5.88 3.09 -18.00
CA TYR A 140 5.80 2.03 -17.00
C TYR A 140 5.48 2.59 -15.61
N ALA A 141 6.22 3.62 -15.19
CA ALA A 141 6.00 4.32 -13.93
C ALA A 141 5.71 5.80 -14.17
N VAL A 142 4.61 6.30 -13.59
CA VAL A 142 4.17 7.69 -13.74
C VAL A 142 3.86 8.33 -12.40
N ARG A 143 4.13 9.63 -12.28
CA ARG A 143 3.64 10.45 -11.17
C ARG A 143 2.21 10.91 -11.46
N ILE A 144 1.32 10.77 -10.47
CA ILE A 144 -0.07 11.24 -10.47
C ILE A 144 -0.27 12.09 -9.22
N VAL A 145 -0.27 13.40 -9.41
CA VAL A 145 -0.43 14.44 -8.38
C VAL A 145 -1.45 15.44 -8.91
N SER A 146 -2.44 15.81 -8.09
CA SER A 146 -3.63 16.58 -8.49
C SER A 146 -3.35 17.91 -9.21
N GLU A 147 -2.22 18.54 -8.88
CA GLU A 147 -1.78 19.84 -9.33
C GLU A 147 -1.16 19.80 -10.75
N GLU A 148 -0.93 18.61 -11.32
CA GLU A 148 -0.40 18.48 -12.68
C GLU A 148 -1.51 18.49 -13.76
N PRO A 149 -1.32 19.20 -14.89
CA PRO A 149 -2.30 19.27 -15.98
C PRO A 149 -2.76 17.90 -16.51
N ASP A 150 -1.83 16.95 -16.65
CA ASP A 150 -2.12 15.62 -17.21
C ASP A 150 -2.54 14.58 -16.15
N ALA A 151 -2.60 14.94 -14.87
CA ALA A 151 -2.82 14.00 -13.78
C ALA A 151 -4.06 13.13 -14.00
N LYS A 152 -5.15 13.77 -14.45
CA LYS A 152 -6.41 13.09 -14.80
C LYS A 152 -6.21 12.10 -15.94
N VAL A 153 -5.48 12.47 -16.99
CA VAL A 153 -5.25 11.59 -18.16
C VAL A 153 -4.43 10.37 -17.76
N ARG A 154 -3.33 10.56 -17.02
CA ARG A 154 -2.49 9.45 -16.52
C ARG A 154 -3.27 8.55 -15.56
N TYR A 155 -4.16 9.13 -14.76
CA TYR A 155 -5.06 8.38 -13.88
C TYR A 155 -6.11 7.55 -14.64
N GLU A 156 -6.81 8.11 -15.63
CA GLU A 156 -7.77 7.34 -16.44
C GLU A 156 -7.07 6.25 -17.27
N GLN A 157 -5.79 6.43 -17.63
CA GLN A 157 -4.98 5.35 -18.21
C GLN A 157 -4.59 4.28 -17.16
N PHE A 158 -4.12 4.69 -16.00
CA PHE A 158 -3.68 3.78 -14.93
C PHE A 158 -4.83 2.94 -14.37
N ARG A 159 -6.03 3.52 -14.23
CA ARG A 159 -7.18 2.81 -13.64
C ARG A 159 -7.78 1.75 -14.56
N ASP A 160 -7.57 1.87 -15.86
CA ASP A 160 -8.23 1.06 -16.88
C ASP A 160 -7.62 -0.35 -16.91
N SER A 161 -8.37 -1.34 -16.44
CA SER A 161 -7.94 -2.73 -16.31
C SER A 161 -7.61 -3.42 -17.63
N GLU A 162 -8.05 -2.90 -18.79
CA GLU A 162 -7.66 -3.41 -20.10
C GLU A 162 -6.30 -2.85 -20.57
N LYS A 163 -5.81 -1.76 -19.95
CA LYS A 163 -4.51 -1.15 -20.29
C LYS A 163 -3.38 -1.78 -19.48
N PRO A 164 -2.30 -2.27 -20.13
CA PRO A 164 -1.14 -2.82 -19.46
C PRO A 164 -0.23 -1.75 -18.85
N THR A 165 -0.35 -0.48 -19.27
CA THR A 165 0.43 0.64 -18.74
C THR A 165 -0.42 1.90 -18.55
N PRO A 166 -0.10 2.77 -17.56
CA PRO A 166 0.98 2.63 -16.57
C PRO A 166 0.82 1.45 -15.61
N VAL A 167 1.94 0.88 -15.15
CA VAL A 167 1.98 -0.21 -14.16
C VAL A 167 2.18 0.36 -12.76
N VAL A 168 3.04 1.37 -12.61
CA VAL A 168 3.30 2.03 -11.33
C VAL A 168 2.75 3.46 -11.36
N ALA A 169 1.93 3.80 -10.37
CA ALA A 169 1.50 5.17 -10.10
C ALA A 169 2.10 5.65 -8.77
N THR A 170 2.98 6.66 -8.82
CA THR A 170 3.47 7.35 -7.61
C THR A 170 2.62 8.57 -7.33
N THR A 171 2.34 8.84 -6.05
CA THR A 171 1.39 9.89 -5.66
C THR A 171 1.71 10.40 -4.25
N VAL A 172 1.37 11.65 -3.95
CA VAL A 172 1.43 12.19 -2.58
C VAL A 172 0.08 12.00 -1.90
N ASP A 173 -0.93 12.44 -2.63
CA ASP A 173 -2.34 12.32 -2.37
C ASP A 173 -2.98 12.14 -3.76
N LEU A 174 -3.82 11.11 -3.91
CA LEU A 174 -4.50 10.87 -5.18
C LEU A 174 -5.59 11.92 -5.40
N LEU A 175 -5.91 12.15 -6.69
CA LEU A 175 -7.02 12.95 -7.18
C LEU A 175 -8.33 12.70 -6.40
N THR A 176 -8.52 13.48 -5.33
CA THR A 176 -9.66 13.46 -4.40
C THR A 176 -10.05 12.07 -3.81
N THR A 177 -11.09 12.08 -2.97
CA THR A 177 -11.79 10.88 -2.51
C THR A 177 -12.71 10.37 -3.64
N GLY A 178 -12.80 9.04 -3.81
CA GLY A 178 -13.63 8.40 -4.85
C GLY A 178 -12.88 7.90 -6.09
N VAL A 179 -11.56 8.07 -6.15
CA VAL A 179 -10.70 7.45 -7.18
C VAL A 179 -10.46 5.96 -6.88
N ASP A 180 -11.03 5.11 -7.75
CA ASP A 180 -11.06 3.64 -7.66
C ASP A 180 -10.29 3.01 -8.84
N VAL A 181 -9.34 2.12 -8.51
CA VAL A 181 -8.49 1.36 -9.43
C VAL A 181 -8.63 -0.13 -9.11
N PRO A 182 -9.62 -0.82 -9.68
CA PRO A 182 -9.90 -2.21 -9.33
C PRO A 182 -8.69 -3.13 -9.52
N SER A 183 -7.92 -2.93 -10.59
CA SER A 183 -6.71 -3.69 -10.92
C SER A 183 -5.47 -3.41 -10.04
N ALA A 184 -5.52 -2.49 -9.07
CA ALA A 184 -4.38 -2.18 -8.21
C ALA A 184 -4.05 -3.34 -7.24
N THR A 185 -3.06 -4.15 -7.61
CA THR A 185 -2.64 -5.35 -6.85
C THR A 185 -1.69 -5.03 -5.71
N ASN A 186 -0.87 -3.97 -5.82
CA ASN A 186 0.09 -3.60 -4.77
C ASN A 186 -0.11 -2.14 -4.32
N ILE A 187 -0.18 -1.92 -3.01
CA ILE A 187 -0.28 -0.62 -2.34
C ILE A 187 0.98 -0.44 -1.49
N ILE A 188 1.85 0.48 -1.88
CA ILE A 188 3.15 0.69 -1.22
C ILE A 188 3.14 2.02 -0.45
N LEU A 189 3.54 1.98 0.81
CA LEU A 189 3.51 3.11 1.73
C LEU A 189 4.95 3.50 2.07
N VAL A 190 5.40 4.63 1.52
CA VAL A 190 6.70 5.29 1.80
C VAL A 190 6.51 6.75 2.29
N LYS A 191 5.28 7.08 2.72
CA LYS A 191 4.85 8.33 3.37
C LYS A 191 4.32 7.98 4.77
N PRO A 192 4.87 8.53 5.86
CA PRO A 192 4.30 8.36 7.20
C PRO A 192 2.83 8.74 7.23
N ILE A 193 2.01 7.90 7.87
CA ILE A 193 0.57 8.14 7.99
C ILE A 193 0.18 8.13 9.47
N ALA A 194 -0.35 9.26 9.94
CA ALA A 194 -0.92 9.41 11.28
C ALA A 194 -2.44 9.21 11.30
N SER A 195 -3.18 9.77 10.33
CA SER A 195 -4.65 9.64 10.29
C SER A 195 -5.08 8.24 9.87
N LYS A 196 -5.87 7.61 10.74
CA LYS A 196 -6.50 6.31 10.50
C LYS A 196 -7.56 6.38 9.39
N VAL A 197 -8.30 7.48 9.32
CA VAL A 197 -9.24 7.74 8.22
C VAL A 197 -8.52 7.74 6.87
N TYR A 198 -7.42 8.48 6.75
CA TYR A 198 -6.62 8.54 5.53
C TYR A 198 -5.97 7.19 5.18
N PHE A 199 -5.43 6.47 6.17
CA PHE A 199 -4.91 5.11 5.97
C PHE A 199 -5.98 4.15 5.41
N LYS A 200 -7.19 4.12 5.99
CA LYS A 200 -8.30 3.29 5.50
C LYS A 200 -8.74 3.70 4.09
N GLN A 201 -8.71 4.99 3.75
CA GLN A 201 -8.95 5.48 2.38
C GLN A 201 -7.87 5.06 1.37
N ILE A 202 -6.64 4.78 1.81
CA ILE A 202 -5.57 4.26 0.94
C ILE A 202 -5.79 2.77 0.67
N ILE A 203 -5.87 1.95 1.72
CA ILE A 203 -5.97 0.48 1.56
C ILE A 203 -7.30 0.07 0.90
N GLY A 204 -8.36 0.85 1.10
CA GLY A 204 -9.65 0.65 0.42
C GLY A 204 -9.62 0.83 -1.11
N ARG A 205 -8.56 1.43 -1.68
CA ARG A 205 -8.34 1.47 -3.14
C ARG A 205 -7.82 0.13 -3.68
N GLY A 206 -7.15 -0.66 -2.83
CA GLY A 206 -6.69 -2.00 -3.15
C GLY A 206 -7.77 -3.08 -2.94
N SER A 207 -8.79 -2.86 -2.11
CA SER A 207 -9.74 -3.89 -1.69
C SER A 207 -10.82 -4.26 -2.72
N ARG A 208 -10.83 -3.67 -3.92
CA ARG A 208 -11.71 -4.13 -5.01
C ARG A 208 -11.23 -5.46 -5.61
N ILE A 209 -12.18 -6.33 -5.94
CA ILE A 209 -11.95 -7.48 -6.81
C ILE A 209 -11.99 -6.98 -8.27
N ASP A 210 -11.12 -7.52 -9.12
CA ASP A 210 -11.14 -7.24 -10.56
C ASP A 210 -11.00 -8.54 -11.39
N PRO A 211 -12.10 -9.06 -11.94
CA PRO A 211 -12.07 -10.22 -12.81
C PRO A 211 -11.28 -10.03 -14.11
N ILE A 212 -11.14 -8.80 -14.63
CA ILE A 212 -10.42 -8.52 -15.89
C ILE A 212 -8.93 -8.86 -15.72
N THR A 213 -8.34 -8.50 -14.58
CA THR A 213 -6.94 -8.80 -14.26
C THR A 213 -6.76 -10.04 -13.37
N ASN A 214 -7.82 -10.86 -13.18
CA ASN A 214 -7.84 -11.98 -12.22
C ASN A 214 -7.36 -11.62 -10.80
N LYS A 215 -7.67 -10.39 -10.36
CA LYS A 215 -7.24 -9.89 -9.05
C LYS A 215 -8.30 -10.20 -7.99
N PHE A 216 -7.98 -11.19 -7.15
CA PHE A 216 -8.81 -11.63 -6.03
C PHE A 216 -8.19 -11.35 -4.65
N PHE A 217 -6.97 -10.81 -4.61
CA PHE A 217 -6.30 -10.31 -3.40
C PHE A 217 -5.45 -9.08 -3.76
N PHE A 218 -4.94 -8.36 -2.76
CA PHE A 218 -3.95 -7.32 -2.95
C PHE A 218 -2.83 -7.38 -1.90
N ARG A 219 -1.77 -6.59 -2.08
CA ARG A 219 -0.65 -6.47 -1.14
C ARG A 219 -0.58 -5.04 -0.61
N ILE A 220 -0.31 -4.91 0.67
CA ILE A 220 0.14 -3.69 1.32
C ILE A 220 1.64 -3.90 1.60
N ILE A 221 2.48 -2.98 1.16
CA ILE A 221 3.93 -3.00 1.39
C ILE A 221 4.26 -1.74 2.19
N ASP A 222 4.50 -1.92 3.48
CA ASP A 222 4.54 -0.85 4.47
C ASP A 222 5.98 -0.62 4.96
N TYR A 223 6.62 0.45 4.47
CA TYR A 223 7.94 0.86 4.93
C TYR A 223 7.88 1.73 6.19
N VAL A 224 6.70 2.28 6.54
CA VAL A 224 6.57 3.41 7.48
C VAL A 224 5.82 3.05 8.77
N ASN A 225 5.54 1.75 8.97
CA ASN A 225 4.66 1.25 10.03
C ASN A 225 3.26 1.93 10.02
N ALA A 226 2.72 2.23 8.83
CA ALA A 226 1.36 2.73 8.67
C ALA A 226 0.32 1.68 9.10
N SER A 227 0.63 0.39 8.93
CA SER A 227 -0.25 -0.74 9.22
C SER A 227 -0.57 -0.96 10.70
N ARG A 228 0.12 -0.28 11.64
CA ARG A 228 -0.35 -0.13 13.03
C ARG A 228 -1.75 0.51 13.12
N LEU A 229 -2.20 1.18 12.06
CA LEU A 229 -3.52 1.80 11.94
C LEU A 229 -4.61 0.83 11.47
N LEU A 230 -4.31 -0.44 11.19
CA LEU A 230 -5.33 -1.47 11.02
C LEU A 230 -6.11 -1.70 12.32
N ASP A 231 -7.30 -2.30 12.25
CA ASP A 231 -8.02 -2.87 13.39
C ASP A 231 -9.07 -3.89 12.95
N ASP A 232 -9.83 -4.42 13.92
CA ASP A 232 -10.91 -5.40 13.78
C ASP A 232 -11.98 -5.06 12.72
N TRP A 233 -12.06 -3.81 12.24
CA TRP A 233 -12.93 -3.45 11.11
C TRP A 233 -12.34 -3.81 9.72
N ASP A 234 -11.04 -4.01 9.64
CA ASP A 234 -10.33 -4.35 8.40
C ASP A 234 -10.21 -5.86 8.19
N TYR A 235 -10.38 -6.65 9.26
CA TYR A 235 -10.29 -8.11 9.26
C TYR A 235 -11.67 -8.77 9.36
N PRO A 236 -11.89 -9.93 8.71
CA PRO A 236 -13.13 -10.71 8.87
C PRO A 236 -13.49 -10.97 10.34
N PRO A 237 -14.78 -10.94 10.72
CA PRO A 237 -15.24 -11.27 12.07
C PRO A 237 -14.65 -12.60 12.57
N GLY A 238 -14.06 -12.58 13.77
CA GLY A 238 -13.43 -13.76 14.37
C GLY A 238 -12.07 -14.16 13.77
N ALA A 239 -11.53 -13.40 12.80
CA ALA A 239 -10.15 -13.59 12.35
C ALA A 239 -9.16 -13.32 13.50
N LYS A 240 -8.39 -14.35 13.86
CA LYS A 240 -7.17 -14.18 14.66
C LYS A 240 -6.04 -13.78 13.73
N MET A 241 -5.10 -12.97 14.22
CA MET A 241 -3.86 -12.71 13.47
C MET A 241 -3.08 -14.02 13.32
N GLY A 242 -2.79 -14.41 12.08
CA GLY A 242 -2.04 -15.64 11.79
C GLY A 242 -0.56 -15.51 12.14
N LYS A 243 0.16 -16.65 12.18
CA LYS A 243 1.61 -16.66 12.40
C LYS A 243 2.32 -15.70 11.45
N ILE A 244 3.31 -15.03 12.01
CA ILE A 244 4.40 -14.45 11.23
C ILE A 244 5.12 -15.60 10.53
N ILE A 245 5.00 -15.69 9.21
CA ILE A 245 5.79 -16.64 8.40
C ILE A 245 7.14 -15.99 8.15
N GLU A 246 8.18 -16.49 8.82
CA GLU A 246 9.56 -16.05 8.57
C GLU A 246 10.10 -16.73 7.31
N GLY A 247 10.73 -15.94 6.43
CA GLY A 247 11.54 -16.47 5.34
C GLY A 247 12.79 -17.18 5.88
N PRO A 248 13.51 -17.97 5.06
CA PRO A 248 13.68 -17.73 3.63
C PRO A 248 12.70 -18.49 2.76
N PHE A 249 12.08 -17.79 1.80
CA PHE A 249 11.51 -18.43 0.63
C PHE A 249 12.65 -18.66 -0.38
N ASP A 250 13.13 -19.89 -0.45
CA ASP A 250 14.10 -20.31 -1.45
C ASP A 250 13.39 -20.37 -2.82
N LEU A 251 13.30 -19.22 -3.49
CA LEU A 251 12.61 -19.03 -4.78
C LEU A 251 13.47 -19.52 -5.97
N MET A 252 14.11 -20.67 -5.80
CA MET A 252 14.60 -21.49 -6.91
C MET A 252 13.53 -22.50 -7.30
N LEU A 253 12.61 -22.11 -8.19
CA LEU A 253 11.89 -22.96 -9.15
C LEU A 253 11.21 -22.10 -10.24
#